data_AF-A0A7X2FYE8-F1
#
_entry.id   AF-A0A7X2FYE8-F1
#
_cell.length_a   1.000
_cell.length_b   1.000
_cell.length_c   1.000
_cell.angle_alpha   90.00
_cell.angle_beta   90.00
_cell.angle_gamma   90.00
#
_symmetry.space_group_name_H-M   'P 1'
#
loop_
_entity.id
_entity.type
_entity.pdbx_description
1 polymer ?
#
loop_
_entity_poly.entity_id
_entity_poly.type
_entity_poly.pdbx_seq_one_letter_code
_entity_poly.pdbx_strand_id
1 'polypeptide(L)'
;MRRQDRQAYSPATLGELAEARVNLVCWCNRCGHYAITDSALLAGQLGPHFPAPETGTQMRCSSCGSKDVATRPDWPVPHPVSQYG
;
A
#
# COMPACT_ATOMS: atom_id res chain seq x y z
N MET A 1 -25.15 9.58 -7.55
CA MET A 1 -24.21 8.47 -7.25
C MET A 1 -22.90 8.77 -7.96
N ARG A 2 -21.91 9.38 -7.28
CA ARG A 2 -20.62 9.71 -7.92
C ARG A 2 -19.86 8.40 -8.14
N ARG A 3 -19.81 7.93 -9.38
CA ARG A 3 -18.87 6.88 -9.81
C ARG A 3 -17.48 7.44 -9.50
N GLN A 4 -16.83 6.90 -8.47
CA GLN A 4 -15.44 7.24 -8.18
C GLN A 4 -14.65 6.94 -9.44
N ASP A 5 -14.02 7.99 -9.94
CA ASP A 5 -13.12 8.00 -11.07
C ASP A 5 -12.18 6.81 -10.92
N ARG A 6 -12.40 5.78 -11.75
CA ARG A 6 -11.42 4.72 -11.96
C ARG A 6 -10.32 5.36 -12.80
N GLN A 7 -9.61 6.31 -12.18
CA GLN A 7 -8.37 6.85 -12.66
C GLN A 7 -7.56 5.62 -13.04
N ALA A 8 -7.16 5.53 -14.30
CA ALA A 8 -6.26 4.50 -14.78
C ALA A 8 -4.90 4.74 -14.14
N TYR A 9 -4.85 4.53 -12.82
CA TYR A 9 -3.68 4.63 -11.99
C TYR A 9 -2.99 3.30 -12.23
N SER A 10 -2.01 3.30 -13.13
CA SER A 10 -1.06 2.20 -13.19
C SER A 10 -0.60 1.95 -11.75
N PRO A 11 -0.86 0.76 -11.20
CA PRO A 11 -0.57 0.52 -9.80
C PRO A 11 0.92 0.72 -9.58
N ALA A 12 1.28 1.63 -8.67
CA ALA A 12 2.67 1.87 -8.33
C ALA A 12 3.35 0.55 -8.01
N THR A 13 4.52 0.34 -8.59
CA THR A 13 5.32 -0.85 -8.38
C THR A 13 6.11 -0.74 -7.07
N LEU A 14 6.53 -1.87 -6.50
CA LEU A 14 7.35 -1.87 -5.29
C LEU A 14 8.67 -1.10 -5.47
N GLY A 15 9.25 -1.12 -6.67
CA GLY A 15 10.45 -0.36 -7.02
C GLY A 15 10.22 1.15 -6.96
N GLU A 16 9.14 1.64 -7.58
CA GLU A 16 8.78 3.07 -7.52
C GLU A 16 8.49 3.53 -6.09
N LEU A 17 7.82 2.68 -5.30
CA LEU A 17 7.58 2.97 -3.87
C LEU A 17 8.88 3.00 -3.07
N ALA A 18 9.79 2.07 -3.32
CA ALA A 18 11.09 2.01 -2.65
C ALA A 18 11.95 3.24 -2.99
N GLU A 19 11.98 3.65 -4.26
CA GLU A 19 12.67 4.85 -4.72
C GLU A 19 12.08 6.12 -4.09
N ALA A 20 10.75 6.21 -4.01
CA ALA A 20 10.04 7.30 -3.34
C ALA A 20 10.15 7.24 -1.80
N ARG A 21 10.77 6.20 -1.22
CA ARG A 21 10.79 5.90 0.22
C ARG A 21 9.41 5.87 0.86
N VAL A 22 8.44 5.34 0.13
CA VAL A 22 7.06 5.18 0.57
C VAL A 22 6.82 3.76 1.00
N ASN A 23 6.36 3.60 2.24
CA ASN A 23 6.05 2.29 2.82
C ASN A 23 4.69 1.78 2.34
N LEU A 24 4.46 0.49 2.51
CA LEU A 24 3.15 -0.11 2.34
C LEU A 24 2.44 -0.22 3.69
N VAL A 25 1.24 0.33 3.73
CA VAL A 25 0.29 0.08 4.79
C VAL A 25 -0.46 -1.21 4.46
N CYS A 26 -0.41 -2.16 5.37
CA CYS A 26 -1.11 -3.44 5.29
C CYS A 26 -2.20 -3.49 6.35
N TRP A 27 -3.42 -3.87 5.94
CA TRP A 27 -4.51 -4.10 6.89
C TRP A 27 -5.18 -5.44 6.61
N CYS A 28 -5.48 -6.19 7.67
CA CYS A 28 -6.23 -7.44 7.56
C CYS A 28 -7.73 -7.19 7.67
N ASN A 29 -8.49 -7.57 6.64
CA ASN A 29 -9.94 -7.45 6.62
C ASN A 29 -10.65 -8.34 7.65
N ARG A 30 -9.96 -9.36 8.17
CA ARG A 30 -10.54 -10.35 9.09
C ARG A 30 -10.48 -9.94 10.55
N CYS A 31 -9.33 -9.46 11.01
CA CYS A 31 -9.10 -9.12 12.41
C CYS A 31 -8.82 -7.63 12.64
N GLY A 32 -8.74 -6.82 11.59
CA GLY A 32 -8.40 -5.40 11.69
C GLY A 32 -6.93 -5.13 12.01
N HIS A 33 -6.07 -6.15 12.00
CA HIS A 33 -4.64 -5.97 12.27
C HIS A 33 -4.01 -5.05 11.23
N TYR A 34 -3.27 -4.06 11.72
CA TYR A 34 -2.60 -3.02 10.93
C TYR A 34 -1.10 -3.16 11.08
N ALA A 35 -0.38 -3.16 9.96
CA ALA A 35 1.07 -3.21 9.94
C ALA A 35 1.61 -2.31 8.82
N ILE A 36 2.79 -1.72 9.04
CA ILE A 36 3.52 -0.99 8.02
C ILE A 36 4.69 -1.86 7.59
N THR A 37 4.85 -2.06 6.29
CA THR A 37 5.91 -2.87 5.71
C THR A 37 6.75 -2.03 4.76
N ASP A 38 8.06 -2.21 4.84
CA ASP A 38 9.02 -1.54 3.99
C ASP A 38 8.91 -2.05 2.54
N SER A 39 8.72 -1.11 1.60
CA SER A 39 8.55 -1.42 0.18
C SER A 39 9.85 -1.90 -0.47
N ALA A 40 11.02 -1.48 0.00
CA ALA A 40 12.32 -1.93 -0.51
C ALA A 40 12.60 -3.39 -0.11
N LEU A 41 12.23 -3.78 1.12
CA LEU A 41 12.30 -5.19 1.53
C LEU A 41 11.39 -6.06 0.66
N LEU A 42 10.15 -5.62 0.41
CA LEU A 42 9.23 -6.35 -0.45
C LEU A 42 9.69 -6.39 -1.90
N ALA A 43 10.26 -5.31 -2.43
CA ALA A 43 10.85 -5.27 -3.76
C ALA A 43 12.00 -6.28 -3.89
N GLY A 44 12.81 -6.46 -2.84
CA GLY A 44 13.87 -7.48 -2.81
C GLY A 44 13.34 -8.93 -2.79
N GLN A 45 12.14 -9.16 -2.24
CA GLN A 45 11.53 -10.49 -2.12
C GLN A 45 10.64 -10.88 -3.31
N LEU A 46 9.82 -9.95 -3.80
CA LEU A 46 8.81 -10.17 -4.84
C LEU A 46 9.24 -9.63 -6.21
N GLY A 47 10.27 -8.78 -6.23
CA GLY A 47 10.76 -8.08 -7.40
C GLY A 47 10.28 -6.62 -7.44
N PRO A 48 11.10 -5.71 -8.00
CA PRO A 48 10.78 -4.29 -8.05
C PRO A 48 9.60 -3.95 -8.97
N HIS A 49 9.32 -4.77 -9.99
CA HIS A 49 8.18 -4.57 -10.89
C HIS A 49 6.85 -5.10 -10.34
N PHE A 50 6.84 -5.65 -9.13
CA PHE A 50 5.64 -6.20 -8.54
C PHE A 50 4.65 -5.08 -8.17
N PRO A 51 3.34 -5.20 -8.47
CA PRO A 51 2.37 -4.17 -8.14
C PRO A 51 2.09 -4.10 -6.62
N ALA A 52 2.10 -2.88 -6.06
CA ALA A 52 1.76 -2.60 -4.67
C ALA A 52 0.38 -3.10 -4.18
N PRO A 53 -0.72 -3.01 -4.95
CA PRO A 53 -2.01 -3.52 -4.50
C PRO A 53 -2.10 -5.06 -4.56
N GLU A 54 -1.28 -5.70 -5.40
CA GLU A 54 -1.24 -7.17 -5.49
C GLU A 54 -0.41 -7.80 -4.38
N THR A 55 0.41 -7.01 -3.69
CA THR A 55 1.33 -7.50 -2.66
C THR A 55 0.60 -8.19 -1.51
N GLY A 56 -0.62 -7.73 -1.19
CA GLY A 56 -1.50 -8.36 -0.21
C GLY A 56 -1.81 -9.83 -0.49
N THR A 57 -1.84 -10.26 -1.77
CA THR A 57 -2.09 -11.66 -2.14
C THR A 57 -0.97 -12.62 -1.73
N GLN A 58 0.26 -12.10 -1.59
CA GLN A 58 1.44 -12.84 -1.15
C GLN A 58 1.63 -12.76 0.38
N MET A 59 0.83 -11.93 1.07
CA MET A 59 0.95 -11.70 2.51
C MET A 59 0.03 -12.62 3.31
N ARG A 60 0.43 -12.83 4.56
CA ARG A 60 -0.39 -13.51 5.57
C ARG A 60 -0.39 -12.69 6.85
N CYS A 61 -1.57 -12.43 7.40
CA CYS A 61 -1.69 -11.72 8.67
C CYS A 61 -0.94 -12.49 9.77
N SER A 62 0.00 -11.83 10.44
CA SER A 62 0.77 -12.44 11.55
C SER A 62 -0.08 -12.72 12.78
N SER A 63 -1.19 -12.00 12.96
CA SER A 63 -2.09 -12.15 14.10
C SER A 63 -3.08 -13.32 13.92
N CYS A 64 -3.74 -13.44 12.77
CA CYS A 64 -4.80 -14.43 12.55
C CYS A 64 -4.50 -15.48 11.48
N GLY A 65 -3.40 -15.34 10.73
CA GLY A 65 -3.04 -16.27 9.66
C GLY A 65 -3.85 -16.15 8.36
N SER A 66 -4.81 -15.21 8.27
CA SER A 66 -5.59 -15.00 7.05
C SER A 66 -4.76 -14.39 5.91
N LYS A 67 -5.13 -14.72 4.66
CA LYS A 67 -4.58 -14.12 3.43
C LYS A 67 -5.42 -12.94 2.91
N ASP A 68 -6.47 -12.57 3.61
CA ASP A 68 -7.32 -11.43 3.27
C ASP A 68 -6.71 -10.14 3.83
N VAL A 69 -5.60 -9.74 3.19
CA VAL A 69 -4.79 -8.56 3.54
C VAL A 69 -4.86 -7.58 2.38
N ALA A 70 -5.35 -6.38 2.66
CA ALA A 70 -5.33 -5.27 1.73
C ALA A 70 -4.06 -4.45 1.95
N THR A 71 -3.43 -4.04 0.84
CA THR A 71 -2.22 -3.21 0.85
C THR A 71 -2.48 -1.89 0.13
N ARG A 72 -1.97 -0.80 0.70
CA ARG A 72 -1.96 0.51 0.07
C ARG A 72 -0.65 1.23 0.33
N PRO A 73 -0.15 2.05 -0.61
CA PRO A 73 0.98 2.92 -0.32
C PRO A 73 0.63 3.97 0.74
N ASP A 74 1.57 4.26 1.62
CA ASP A 74 1.48 5.34 2.62
C ASP A 74 1.87 6.69 2.00
N TRP A 75 1.19 7.08 0.92
CA TRP A 75 1.45 8.39 0.32
C TRP A 75 1.13 9.47 1.35
N PRO A 76 2.06 10.40 1.64
CA PRO A 76 1.72 11.56 2.44
C PRO A 76 0.65 12.32 1.68
N VAL A 77 -0.56 12.37 2.23
CA VAL A 77 -1.61 13.23 1.70
C VAL A 77 -1.07 14.67 1.78
N PRO A 78 -0.96 15.41 0.67
CA PRO A 78 -0.63 16.82 0.74
C PRO A 78 -1.78 17.48 1.48
N HIS A 79 -1.56 17.85 2.74
CA HIS A 79 -2.48 18.73 3.45
C HIS A 79 -2.43 20.08 2.73
N PRO A 80 -3.55 20.57 2.17
CA PRO A 80 -3.57 21.95 1.70
C PRO A 80 -3.31 22.82 2.92
N VAL A 81 -2.17 23.49 2.93
CA VAL A 81 -1.87 24.51 3.94
C VAL A 81 -2.86 25.65 3.71
N SER A 82 -3.99 25.61 4.42
CA SER A 82 -4.90 26.75 4.50
C SER A 82 -4.21 27.85 5.30
N GLN A 83 -3.52 28.74 4.59
CA GLN A 83 -3.20 30.07 5.11
C GLN A 83 -4.52 30.83 5.29
N TYR A 84 -5.06 30.85 6.51
CA TYR A 84 -5.98 31.92 6.90
C TYR A 84 -5.14 32.93 7.66
N GLY A 85 -4.74 33.99 6.95
CA GLY A 85 -4.26 35.23 7.54
C GLY A 85 -5.42 36.10 8.02
#